data_AF-A0A8T7E3V7-F1
#
_entry.id   AF-A0A8T7E3V7-F1
#
_cell.length_a   1.000
_cell.length_b   1.000
_cell.length_c   1.000
_cell.angle_alpha   90.00
_cell.angle_beta   90.00
_cell.angle_gamma   90.00
#
_symmetry.space_group_name_H-M   'P 1'
#
loop_
_entity.id
_entity.type
_entity.pdbx_description
1 polymer ?
#
loop_
_entity_poly.entity_id
_entity_poly.type
_entity_poly.pdbx_seq_one_letter_code
_entity_poly.pdbx_strand_id
1 'polypeptide(L)'
;TRLADALAPFPVALETLPPEIKDRWISADGSYRIEISPRENLDDNGALEAFVAAVRGAVESPATGAPIINLEAGDAVVTAFLQAFVSALVAISLLLWLLLRQLREVMLALAPLLLAGLFTCAITVAAGTPFNFANIIALPLLLGIGVDNALHMLHRYRTDLPAHGLILSTSTARAVWFSALTTSCGFGNLAVSPHLGTASMGVLLTIGVIVTLLCTLFVLPSMLVVMPLKRKTGESRPVS
;
A
#
# COMPACT_ATOMS: atom_id res chain seq x y z
N THR A 1 -27.22 32.66 -48.42
CA THR A 1 -25.93 33.24 -48.85
C THR A 1 -24.78 32.83 -47.95
N ARG A 2 -24.84 32.96 -46.61
CA ARG A 2 -23.76 32.53 -45.69
C ARG A 2 -23.32 31.05 -45.73
N LEU A 3 -24.21 30.12 -46.09
CA LEU A 3 -23.89 28.68 -46.21
C LEU A 3 -23.19 28.31 -47.54
N ALA A 4 -23.39 29.10 -48.59
CA ALA A 4 -22.75 28.87 -49.88
C ALA A 4 -21.27 29.34 -49.86
N ASP A 5 -21.01 30.44 -49.15
CA ASP A 5 -19.64 30.96 -48.96
C ASP A 5 -18.80 30.06 -48.03
N ALA A 6 -19.43 29.36 -47.08
CA ALA A 6 -18.76 28.39 -46.21
C ALA A 6 -18.33 27.09 -46.92
N LEU A 7 -18.87 26.83 -48.12
CA LEU A 7 -18.55 25.66 -48.95
C LEU A 7 -17.52 25.98 -50.05
N ALA A 8 -17.10 27.24 -50.18
CA ALA A 8 -16.08 27.64 -51.14
C ALA A 8 -14.69 27.23 -50.62
N PRO A 9 -13.96 26.33 -51.31
CA PRO A 9 -12.63 25.92 -50.88
C PRO A 9 -11.65 27.09 -50.99
N PHE A 10 -11.10 27.51 -49.85
CA PHE A 10 -9.99 28.46 -49.78
C PHE A 10 -8.70 27.71 -49.40
N PRO A 11 -7.53 28.19 -49.86
CA PRO A 11 -6.26 27.58 -49.49
C PRO A 11 -6.04 27.70 -47.98
N VAL A 12 -5.78 26.57 -47.31
CA VAL A 12 -5.48 26.54 -45.87
C VAL A 12 -4.01 26.89 -45.68
N ALA A 13 -3.73 28.11 -45.24
CA ALA A 13 -2.43 28.59 -44.83
C ALA A 13 -2.39 28.87 -43.32
N LEU A 14 -1.18 28.99 -42.76
CA LEU A 14 -0.97 29.29 -41.32
C LEU A 14 -1.63 30.63 -40.90
N GLU A 15 -1.72 31.56 -41.84
CA GLU A 15 -2.33 32.89 -41.70
C GLU A 15 -3.86 32.84 -41.72
N THR A 16 -4.44 31.83 -42.37
CA THR A 16 -5.90 31.66 -42.53
C THR A 16 -6.50 30.72 -41.49
N LEU A 17 -5.68 30.18 -40.59
CA LEU A 17 -6.15 29.32 -39.51
C LEU A 17 -7.01 30.11 -38.51
N PRO A 18 -8.16 29.56 -38.07
CA PRO A 18 -8.93 30.14 -36.99
C PRO A 18 -8.07 30.34 -35.73
N PRO A 19 -8.24 31.44 -34.99
CA PRO A 19 -7.46 31.73 -33.80
C PRO A 19 -7.58 30.62 -32.74
N GLU A 20 -8.74 29.96 -32.62
CA GLU A 20 -8.92 28.88 -31.64
C GLU A 20 -8.04 27.66 -31.91
N ILE A 21 -7.68 27.41 -33.18
CA ILE A 21 -6.75 26.33 -33.53
C ILE A 21 -5.33 26.82 -33.37
N LYS A 22 -5.01 28.03 -33.87
CA LYS A 22 -3.68 28.59 -33.81
C LYS A 22 -3.14 28.69 -32.38
N ASP A 23 -3.95 29.21 -31.46
CA ASP A 23 -3.57 29.43 -30.05
C ASP A 23 -3.40 28.12 -29.26
N ARG A 24 -3.94 26.99 -29.75
CA ARG A 24 -3.76 25.66 -29.13
C ARG A 24 -2.44 24.99 -29.50
N TRP A 25 -1.86 25.37 -30.64
CA TRP A 25 -0.67 24.74 -31.21
C TRP A 25 0.55 25.66 -31.23
N ILE A 26 0.35 26.98 -31.20
CA ILE A 26 1.41 27.98 -31.26
C ILE A 26 1.21 28.93 -30.07
N SER A 27 2.23 28.99 -29.22
CA SER A 27 2.24 29.90 -28.08
C SER A 27 2.57 31.33 -28.50
N ALA A 28 2.25 32.31 -27.66
CA ALA A 28 2.47 33.73 -27.92
C ALA A 28 3.96 34.12 -28.10
N ASP A 29 4.86 33.30 -27.57
CA ASP A 29 6.32 33.39 -27.72
C ASP A 29 6.85 32.76 -29.01
N GLY A 30 5.98 32.18 -29.85
CA GLY A 30 6.34 31.50 -31.10
C GLY A 30 6.72 30.03 -30.93
N SER A 31 6.60 29.46 -29.73
CA SER A 31 6.86 28.04 -29.47
C SER A 31 5.75 27.15 -30.04
N TYR A 32 6.11 26.05 -30.68
CA TYR A 32 5.17 25.08 -31.25
C TYR A 32 4.93 23.91 -30.29
N ARG A 33 3.67 23.50 -30.16
CA ARG A 33 3.30 22.25 -29.52
C ARG A 33 3.36 21.12 -30.54
N ILE A 34 4.01 20.03 -30.19
CA ILE A 34 4.00 18.78 -30.96
C ILE A 34 3.28 17.73 -30.12
N GLU A 35 2.30 17.05 -30.71
CA GLU A 35 1.58 15.95 -30.08
C GLU A 35 2.03 14.63 -30.69
N ILE A 36 2.49 13.72 -29.82
CA ILE A 36 2.94 12.39 -30.21
C ILE A 36 1.95 11.40 -29.62
N SER A 37 1.25 10.66 -30.49
CA SER A 37 0.29 9.65 -30.06
C SER A 37 0.93 8.25 -30.09
N PRO A 38 0.68 7.42 -29.08
CA PRO A 38 1.17 6.04 -29.05
C PRO A 38 0.48 5.21 -30.13
N ARG A 39 1.21 4.23 -30.68
CA ARG A 39 0.64 3.22 -31.59
C ARG A 39 -0.03 2.07 -30.83
N GLU A 40 0.48 1.75 -29.65
CA GLU A 40 0.07 0.62 -28.82
C GLU A 40 -0.87 1.04 -27.69
N ASN A 41 -1.52 0.07 -27.04
CA ASN A 41 -2.33 0.33 -25.85
C ASN A 41 -1.42 0.56 -24.65
N LEU A 42 -1.50 1.76 -24.07
CA LEU A 42 -0.70 2.17 -22.91
C LEU A 42 -1.22 1.67 -21.56
N ASP A 43 -2.32 0.89 -21.55
CA ASP A 43 -2.73 0.13 -20.38
C ASP A 43 -1.73 -1.01 -20.06
N ASP A 44 -0.89 -1.40 -21.03
CA ASP A 44 0.23 -2.31 -20.81
C ASP A 44 1.47 -1.52 -20.35
N ASN A 45 2.01 -1.88 -19.19
CA ASN A 45 3.16 -1.18 -18.61
C ASN A 45 4.40 -1.25 -19.50
N GLY A 46 4.64 -2.36 -20.20
CA GLY A 46 5.78 -2.49 -21.11
C GLY A 46 5.64 -1.58 -22.33
N ALA A 47 4.45 -1.49 -22.90
CA ALA A 47 4.15 -0.57 -23.98
C ALA A 47 4.28 0.91 -23.55
N LEU A 48 3.83 1.23 -22.33
CA LEU A 48 3.97 2.55 -21.73
C LEU A 48 5.44 2.94 -21.55
N GLU A 49 6.23 2.08 -20.92
CA GLU A 49 7.67 2.30 -20.72
C GLU A 49 8.40 2.47 -22.06
N ALA A 50 8.14 1.58 -23.03
CA ALA A 50 8.75 1.64 -24.35
C ALA A 50 8.39 2.93 -25.10
N PHE A 51 7.12 3.36 -25.04
CA PHE A 51 6.67 4.60 -25.65
C PHE A 51 7.33 5.83 -25.00
N VAL A 52 7.33 5.91 -23.67
CA VAL A 52 7.96 7.02 -22.94
C VAL A 52 9.46 7.07 -23.22
N ALA A 53 10.15 5.92 -23.25
CA ALA A 53 11.56 5.84 -23.60
C ALA A 53 11.85 6.30 -25.04
N ALA A 54 11.02 5.91 -26.01
CA ALA A 54 11.15 6.34 -27.39
C ALA A 54 10.97 7.87 -27.55
N VAL A 55 9.98 8.44 -26.88
CA VAL A 55 9.74 9.90 -26.91
C VAL A 55 10.90 10.66 -26.27
N ARG A 56 11.39 10.22 -25.11
CA ARG A 56 12.54 10.83 -24.43
C ARG A 56 13.84 10.71 -25.22
N GLY A 57 14.03 9.61 -25.93
CA GLY A 57 15.21 9.41 -26.79
C GLY A 57 15.17 10.21 -28.09
N ALA A 58 13.98 10.54 -28.59
CA ALA A 58 13.80 11.25 -29.86
C ALA A 58 13.75 12.78 -29.72
N VAL A 59 13.53 13.31 -28.51
CA VAL A 59 13.29 14.74 -28.28
C VAL A 59 14.20 15.27 -27.17
N GLU A 60 15.01 16.29 -27.49
CA GLU A 60 15.89 16.97 -26.51
C GLU A 60 15.12 17.90 -25.54
N SER A 61 13.93 18.36 -25.95
CA SER A 61 13.06 19.23 -25.16
C SER A 61 12.28 18.45 -24.09
N PRO A 62 11.94 19.05 -22.93
CA PRO A 62 11.12 18.40 -21.91
C PRO A 62 9.77 17.94 -22.47
N ALA A 63 9.65 16.63 -22.71
CA ALA A 63 8.40 16.01 -23.12
C ALA A 63 7.48 15.83 -21.90
N THR A 64 6.20 16.12 -22.08
CA THR A 64 5.16 15.94 -21.06
C THR A 64 3.90 15.36 -21.69
N GLY A 65 2.95 14.97 -20.85
CA GLY A 65 1.68 14.37 -21.26
C GLY A 65 1.28 13.23 -20.34
N ALA A 66 0.04 12.76 -20.49
CA ALA A 66 -0.52 11.72 -19.63
C ALA A 66 0.38 10.46 -19.51
N PRO A 67 0.97 9.92 -20.60
CA PRO A 67 1.82 8.73 -20.50
C PRO A 67 3.06 8.95 -19.62
N ILE A 68 3.74 10.08 -19.80
CA ILE A 68 4.95 10.43 -19.05
C ILE A 68 4.60 10.68 -17.58
N ILE A 69 3.52 11.42 -17.33
CA ILE A 69 3.05 11.74 -15.97
C ILE A 69 2.65 10.46 -15.23
N ASN A 70 1.92 9.55 -15.88
CA ASN A 70 1.47 8.31 -15.25
C ASN A 70 2.63 7.38 -14.89
N LEU A 71 3.63 7.26 -15.76
CA LEU A 71 4.82 6.46 -15.50
C LEU A 71 5.63 7.04 -14.33
N GLU A 72 5.95 8.33 -14.37
CA GLU A 72 6.70 9.02 -13.31
C GLU A 72 5.93 9.03 -11.97
N ALA A 73 4.60 9.19 -12.01
CA ALA A 73 3.77 9.07 -10.81
C ALA A 73 3.82 7.65 -10.24
N GLY A 74 3.83 6.62 -11.09
CA GLY A 74 3.99 5.23 -10.66
C GLY A 74 5.31 4.99 -9.95
N ASP A 75 6.42 5.42 -10.56
CA ASP A 75 7.76 5.30 -9.96
C ASP A 75 7.88 6.06 -8.63
N ALA A 76 7.31 7.27 -8.58
CA ALA A 76 7.27 8.06 -7.36
C ALA A 76 6.46 7.36 -6.25
N VAL A 77 5.32 6.76 -6.58
CA VAL A 77 4.49 6.02 -5.63
C VAL A 77 5.21 4.77 -5.11
N VAL A 78 5.87 4.00 -5.99
CA VAL A 78 6.66 2.82 -5.58
C VAL A 78 7.81 3.22 -4.65
N THR A 79 8.51 4.30 -4.99
CA THR A 79 9.63 4.82 -4.18
C THR A 79 9.13 5.28 -2.81
N ALA A 80 8.04 6.07 -2.77
CA ALA A 80 7.43 6.53 -1.53
C ALA A 80 6.92 5.36 -0.67
N PHE A 81 6.34 4.34 -1.31
CA PHE A 81 5.93 3.11 -0.63
C PHE A 81 7.11 2.38 0.00
N LEU A 82 8.20 2.16 -0.73
CA LEU A 82 9.39 1.48 -0.20
C LEU A 82 9.98 2.26 0.97
N GLN A 83 10.06 3.59 0.84
CA GLN A 83 10.52 4.46 1.91
C GLN A 83 9.62 4.35 3.15
N ALA A 84 8.29 4.40 2.97
CA ALA A 84 7.32 4.26 4.06
C ALA A 84 7.40 2.88 4.72
N PHE A 85 7.49 1.80 3.94
CA PHE A 85 7.57 0.43 4.44
C PHE A 85 8.85 0.19 5.25
N VAL A 86 10.01 0.58 4.70
CA VAL A 86 11.31 0.41 5.37
C VAL A 86 11.39 1.29 6.62
N SER A 87 10.97 2.55 6.54
CA SER A 87 10.97 3.46 7.69
C SER A 87 10.02 2.98 8.80
N ALA A 88 8.82 2.49 8.46
CA ALA A 88 7.90 1.89 9.42
C ALA A 88 8.51 0.65 10.07
N LEU A 89 9.08 -0.26 9.29
CA LEU A 89 9.71 -1.48 9.81
C LEU A 89 10.86 -1.16 10.77
N VAL A 90 11.72 -0.19 10.43
CA VAL A 90 12.83 0.25 11.28
C VAL A 90 12.29 0.91 12.56
N ALA A 91 11.34 1.84 12.44
CA ALA A 91 10.77 2.54 13.59
C ALA A 91 10.07 1.57 14.56
N ILE A 92 9.27 0.65 14.04
CA ILE A 92 8.60 -0.41 14.79
C ILE A 92 9.64 -1.30 15.48
N SER A 93 10.67 -1.75 14.76
CA SER A 93 11.71 -2.62 15.31
C SER A 93 12.45 -1.94 16.46
N LEU A 94 12.77 -0.65 16.32
CA LEU A 94 13.40 0.15 17.37
C LEU A 94 12.48 0.36 18.57
N LEU A 95 11.19 0.65 18.34
CA LEU A 95 10.20 0.80 19.40
C LEU A 95 10.02 -0.49 20.19
N LEU A 96 9.85 -1.62 19.49
CA LEU A 96 9.77 -2.94 20.10
C LEU A 96 11.05 -3.29 20.87
N TRP A 97 12.22 -2.96 20.31
CA TRP A 97 13.48 -3.18 21.00
C TRP A 97 13.59 -2.34 22.27
N LEU A 98 13.15 -1.08 22.26
CA LEU A 98 13.13 -0.21 23.43
C LEU A 98 12.20 -0.76 24.52
N LEU A 99 11.03 -1.27 24.14
CA LEU A 99 10.01 -1.74 25.08
C LEU A 99 10.31 -3.15 25.61
N LEU A 100 10.78 -4.04 24.75
CA LEU A 100 11.05 -5.44 25.08
C LEU A 100 12.48 -5.64 25.58
N ARG A 101 13.43 -4.80 25.17
CA ARG A 101 14.86 -4.83 25.53
C ARG A 101 15.57 -6.15 25.23
N GLN A 102 14.99 -6.97 24.35
CA GLN A 102 15.52 -8.29 24.01
C GLN A 102 15.24 -8.61 22.53
N LEU A 103 16.31 -8.77 21.73
CA LEU A 103 16.19 -8.99 20.27
C LEU A 103 15.31 -10.18 19.91
N ARG A 104 15.37 -11.27 20.68
CA ARG A 104 14.56 -12.48 20.45
C ARG A 104 13.07 -12.17 20.47
N GLU A 105 12.65 -11.28 21.35
CA GLU A 105 11.25 -10.93 21.52
C GLU A 105 10.74 -9.97 20.45
N VAL A 106 11.61 -9.08 19.99
CA VAL A 106 11.36 -8.26 18.81
C VAL A 106 11.13 -9.17 17.59
N MET A 107 11.98 -10.19 17.40
CA MET A 107 11.82 -11.15 16.31
C MET A 107 10.54 -11.98 16.44
N LEU A 108 10.17 -12.38 17.66
CA LEU A 108 8.93 -13.11 17.92
C LEU A 108 7.67 -12.28 17.60
N ALA A 109 7.71 -10.96 17.80
CA ALA A 109 6.62 -10.06 17.41
C ALA A 109 6.60 -9.79 15.89
N LEU A 110 7.77 -9.58 15.28
CA LEU A 110 7.86 -9.23 13.85
C LEU A 110 7.65 -10.42 12.91
N ALA A 111 8.09 -11.62 13.26
CA ALA A 111 7.98 -12.79 12.40
C ALA A 111 6.53 -13.14 11.98
N PRO A 112 5.56 -13.28 12.91
CA PRO A 112 4.17 -13.55 12.54
C PRO A 112 3.54 -12.39 11.76
N LEU A 113 3.97 -11.15 12.01
CA LEU A 113 3.52 -9.97 11.29
C LEU A 113 4.00 -9.95 9.83
N LEU A 114 5.29 -10.19 9.60
CA LEU A 114 5.84 -10.24 8.25
C LEU A 114 5.24 -11.42 7.46
N LEU A 115 5.02 -12.55 8.12
CA LEU A 115 4.32 -13.69 7.53
C LEU A 115 2.87 -13.34 7.17
N ALA A 116 2.16 -12.61 8.04
CA ALA A 116 0.82 -12.12 7.74
C ALA A 116 0.81 -11.16 6.55
N GLY A 117 1.80 -10.25 6.46
CA GLY A 117 1.98 -9.38 5.31
C GLY A 117 2.18 -10.16 4.02
N LEU A 118 3.04 -11.18 4.03
CA LEU A 118 3.26 -12.06 2.89
C LEU A 118 1.98 -12.80 2.46
N PHE A 119 1.23 -13.37 3.41
CA PHE A 119 -0.05 -14.01 3.12
C PHE A 119 -1.09 -13.01 2.61
N THR A 120 -1.11 -11.78 3.13
CA THR A 120 -2.00 -10.73 2.65
C THR A 120 -1.71 -10.42 1.19
N CYS A 121 -0.44 -10.24 0.83
CA CYS A 121 -0.03 -10.04 -0.56
C CYS A 121 -0.45 -11.23 -1.44
N ALA A 122 -0.16 -12.46 -1.00
CA ALA A 122 -0.49 -13.67 -1.75
C ALA A 122 -2.01 -13.84 -1.97
N ILE A 123 -2.82 -13.63 -0.92
CA ILE A 123 -4.28 -13.74 -0.99
C ILE A 123 -4.85 -12.65 -1.90
N THR A 124 -4.36 -11.42 -1.79
CA THR A 124 -4.86 -10.29 -2.58
C THR A 124 -4.56 -10.48 -4.07
N VAL A 125 -3.33 -10.89 -4.41
CA VAL A 125 -2.96 -11.23 -5.79
C VAL A 125 -3.78 -12.41 -6.32
N ALA A 126 -3.96 -13.47 -5.51
CA ALA A 126 -4.77 -14.63 -5.88
C ALA A 126 -6.27 -14.31 -6.04
N ALA A 127 -6.78 -13.32 -5.30
CA ALA A 127 -8.15 -12.83 -5.41
C ALA A 127 -8.38 -11.95 -6.65
N GLY A 128 -7.35 -11.72 -7.47
CA GLY A 128 -7.45 -10.93 -8.70
C GLY A 128 -7.52 -9.42 -8.48
N THR A 129 -7.13 -8.93 -7.30
CA THR A 129 -7.06 -7.50 -7.00
C THR A 129 -5.59 -7.04 -6.99
N PRO A 130 -5.02 -6.68 -8.15
CA PRO A 130 -3.63 -6.24 -8.22
C PRO A 130 -3.40 -4.97 -7.39
N PHE A 131 -2.14 -4.75 -7.02
CA PHE A 131 -1.74 -3.52 -6.37
C PHE A 131 -1.93 -2.32 -7.31
N ASN A 132 -2.41 -1.23 -6.76
CA ASN A 132 -2.61 0.06 -7.41
C ASN A 132 -2.12 1.18 -6.49
N PHE A 133 -2.11 2.41 -6.99
CA PHE A 133 -1.60 3.56 -6.23
C PHE A 133 -2.30 3.79 -4.89
N ALA A 134 -3.57 3.39 -4.76
CA ALA A 134 -4.34 3.60 -3.54
C ALA A 134 -4.22 2.45 -2.54
N ASN A 135 -4.15 1.18 -2.98
CA ASN A 135 -4.10 0.06 -2.05
C ASN A 135 -2.67 -0.29 -1.57
N ILE A 136 -1.62 0.15 -2.28
CA ILE A 136 -0.23 -0.17 -1.91
C ILE A 136 0.18 0.40 -0.55
N ILE A 137 -0.39 1.56 -0.17
CA ILE A 137 -0.16 2.20 1.14
C ILE A 137 -0.76 1.42 2.32
N ALA A 138 -1.56 0.38 2.06
CA ALA A 138 -2.15 -0.43 3.11
C ALA A 138 -1.12 -1.32 3.81
N LEU A 139 -0.06 -1.78 3.13
CA LEU A 139 0.91 -2.71 3.74
C LEU A 139 1.72 -2.08 4.89
N PRO A 140 2.29 -0.86 4.76
CA PRO A 140 2.96 -0.21 5.89
C PRO A 140 1.99 0.10 7.04
N LEU A 141 0.73 0.43 6.73
CA LEU A 141 -0.31 0.66 7.73
C LEU A 141 -0.63 -0.63 8.52
N LEU A 142 -0.72 -1.77 7.83
CA LEU A 142 -0.94 -3.08 8.45
C LEU A 142 0.21 -3.48 9.38
N LEU A 143 1.46 -3.09 9.07
CA LEU A 143 2.58 -3.31 9.99
C LEU A 143 2.31 -2.63 11.33
N GLY A 144 1.92 -1.35 11.32
CA GLY A 144 1.64 -0.60 12.55
C GLY A 144 0.51 -1.22 13.39
N ILE A 145 -0.60 -1.57 12.74
CA ILE A 145 -1.78 -2.16 13.41
C ILE A 145 -1.46 -3.56 13.93
N GLY A 146 -0.73 -4.37 13.16
CA GLY A 146 -0.43 -5.74 13.51
C GLY A 146 0.56 -5.89 14.67
N VAL A 147 1.52 -4.97 14.78
CA VAL A 147 2.47 -4.94 15.91
C VAL A 147 1.75 -4.77 17.23
N ASP A 148 0.72 -3.93 17.29
CA ASP A 148 -0.02 -3.68 18.53
C ASP A 148 -0.65 -4.97 19.07
N ASN A 149 -1.34 -5.72 18.20
CA ASN A 149 -1.91 -7.02 18.54
C ASN A 149 -0.85 -8.03 19.00
N ALA A 150 0.29 -8.11 18.29
CA ALA A 150 1.40 -8.99 18.65
C ALA A 150 2.03 -8.59 19.99
N LEU A 151 2.16 -7.30 20.26
CA LEU A 151 2.74 -6.75 21.47
C LEU A 151 1.87 -7.03 22.70
N HIS A 152 0.55 -6.81 22.60
CA HIS A 152 -0.40 -7.14 23.66
C HIS A 152 -0.35 -8.63 24.01
N MET A 153 -0.28 -9.50 23.00
CA MET A 153 -0.19 -10.94 23.20
C MET A 153 1.13 -11.35 23.85
N LEU A 154 2.25 -10.78 23.39
CA LEU A 154 3.58 -11.06 23.92
C LEU A 154 3.73 -10.55 25.36
N HIS A 155 3.20 -9.37 25.67
CA HIS A 155 3.17 -8.83 27.02
C HIS A 155 2.35 -9.71 27.97
N ARG A 156 1.21 -10.23 27.51
CA ARG A 156 0.41 -11.19 28.29
C ARG A 156 1.21 -12.46 28.57
N TYR A 157 1.92 -12.98 27.58
CA TYR A 157 2.77 -14.16 27.76
C TYR A 157 3.92 -13.93 28.75
N ARG A 158 4.49 -12.71 28.79
CA ARG A 158 5.50 -12.34 29.79
C ARG A 158 4.98 -12.28 31.22
N THR A 159 3.74 -11.86 31.41
CA THR A 159 3.18 -11.54 32.73
C THR A 159 2.44 -12.70 33.36
N ASP A 160 1.63 -13.41 32.57
CA ASP A 160 0.82 -14.55 33.01
C ASP A 160 0.98 -15.69 32.00
N LEU A 161 1.98 -16.56 32.20
CA LEU A 161 2.00 -17.86 31.53
C LEU A 161 0.87 -18.70 32.15
N PRO A 162 -0.19 -19.05 31.41
CA PRO A 162 -1.15 -20.00 31.93
C PRO A 162 -0.41 -21.32 32.16
N ALA A 163 -0.38 -21.77 33.42
CA ALA A 163 0.41 -22.95 33.81
C ALA A 163 0.09 -24.19 32.95
N HIS A 164 -1.15 -24.33 32.45
CA HIS A 164 -1.61 -25.44 31.59
C HIS A 164 -2.76 -25.03 30.63
N GLY A 165 -2.91 -23.75 30.27
CA GLY A 165 -4.08 -23.26 29.51
C GLY A 165 -3.75 -22.76 28.10
N LEU A 166 -4.64 -23.01 27.13
CA LEU A 166 -4.58 -22.37 25.81
C LEU A 166 -4.53 -20.85 25.98
N ILE A 167 -3.54 -20.17 25.41
CA ILE A 167 -3.46 -18.68 25.39
C ILE A 167 -4.75 -18.06 24.81
N LEU A 168 -5.40 -18.78 23.90
CA LEU A 168 -6.69 -18.45 23.30
C LEU A 168 -7.83 -18.29 24.32
N SER A 169 -7.74 -18.86 25.53
CA SER A 169 -8.75 -18.71 26.58
C SER A 169 -8.56 -17.46 27.45
N THR A 170 -7.49 -16.70 27.23
CA THR A 170 -7.20 -15.48 28.00
C THR A 170 -8.10 -14.31 27.61
N SER A 171 -8.35 -13.39 28.56
CA SER A 171 -9.06 -12.14 28.30
C SER A 171 -8.36 -11.31 27.21
N THR A 172 -7.03 -11.33 27.15
CA THR A 172 -6.24 -10.64 26.12
C THR A 172 -6.48 -11.18 24.72
N ALA A 173 -6.50 -12.51 24.53
CA ALA A 173 -6.78 -13.09 23.21
C ALA A 173 -8.17 -12.72 22.70
N ARG A 174 -9.18 -12.70 23.58
CA ARG A 174 -10.52 -12.20 23.23
C ARG A 174 -10.52 -10.71 22.92
N ALA A 175 -9.81 -9.90 23.71
CA ALA A 175 -9.72 -8.46 23.47
C ALA A 175 -9.07 -8.15 22.11
N VAL A 176 -7.98 -8.85 21.77
CA VAL A 176 -7.33 -8.77 20.45
C VAL A 176 -8.28 -9.21 19.33
N TRP A 177 -9.06 -10.28 19.54
CA TRP A 177 -10.08 -10.72 18.58
C TRP A 177 -11.15 -9.66 18.32
N PHE A 178 -11.73 -9.08 19.37
CA PHE A 178 -12.74 -8.02 19.25
C PHE A 178 -12.17 -6.73 18.67
N SER A 179 -10.94 -6.37 19.02
CA SER A 179 -10.23 -5.22 18.45
C SER A 179 -10.08 -5.40 16.94
N ALA A 180 -9.51 -6.53 16.51
CA ALA A 180 -9.31 -6.84 15.10
C ALA A 180 -10.64 -6.92 14.33
N LEU A 181 -11.71 -7.45 14.94
CA LEU A 181 -13.04 -7.47 14.31
C LEU A 181 -13.58 -6.05 14.11
N THR A 182 -13.43 -5.18 15.12
CA THR A 182 -13.87 -3.77 15.03
C THR A 182 -13.09 -3.04 13.94
N THR A 183 -11.77 -3.22 13.89
CA THR A 183 -10.91 -2.65 12.83
C THR A 183 -11.29 -3.20 11.45
N SER A 184 -11.57 -4.50 11.35
CA SER A 184 -11.99 -5.15 10.11
C SER A 184 -13.33 -4.60 9.61
N CYS A 185 -14.28 -4.30 10.50
CA CYS A 185 -15.53 -3.62 10.16
C CYS A 185 -15.28 -2.19 9.66
N GLY A 186 -14.38 -1.45 10.31
CA GLY A 186 -13.99 -0.09 9.89
C GLY A 186 -13.41 -0.06 8.48
N PHE A 187 -12.46 -0.96 8.18
CA PHE A 187 -11.90 -1.09 6.83
C PHE A 187 -12.86 -1.73 5.84
N GLY A 188 -13.72 -2.65 6.30
CA GLY A 188 -14.74 -3.28 5.48
C GLY A 188 -15.75 -2.26 4.97
N ASN A 189 -16.04 -1.21 5.75
CA ASN A 189 -16.86 -0.09 5.28
C ASN A 189 -16.21 0.66 4.10
N LEU A 190 -14.88 0.78 4.07
CA LEU A 190 -14.17 1.37 2.93
C LEU A 190 -14.31 0.51 1.67
N ALA A 191 -14.43 -0.82 1.81
CA ALA A 191 -14.61 -1.73 0.68
C ALA A 191 -15.93 -1.49 -0.08
N VAL A 192 -16.93 -0.88 0.55
CA VAL A 192 -18.24 -0.53 -0.04
C VAL A 192 -18.20 0.84 -0.73
N SER A 193 -17.05 1.52 -0.74
CA SER A 193 -16.92 2.84 -1.36
C SER A 193 -17.17 2.79 -2.87
N PRO A 194 -17.84 3.80 -3.47
CA PRO A 194 -18.03 3.87 -4.92
C PRO A 194 -16.73 4.16 -5.69
N HIS A 195 -15.69 4.63 -5.01
CA HIS A 195 -14.40 4.91 -5.62
C HIS A 195 -13.52 3.64 -5.59
N LEU A 196 -13.12 3.15 -6.78
CA LEU A 196 -12.44 1.86 -6.92
C LEU A 196 -11.12 1.78 -6.12
N GLY A 197 -10.38 2.89 -6.05
CA GLY A 197 -9.15 2.94 -5.26
C GLY A 197 -9.38 2.72 -3.76
N THR A 198 -10.41 3.34 -3.20
CA THR A 198 -10.73 3.24 -1.76
C THR A 198 -11.38 1.91 -1.44
N ALA A 199 -12.22 1.39 -2.35
CA ALA A 199 -12.79 0.06 -2.25
C ALA A 199 -11.70 -1.02 -2.20
N SER A 200 -10.74 -0.98 -3.14
CA SER A 200 -9.64 -1.94 -3.18
C SER A 200 -8.72 -1.85 -1.95
N MET A 201 -8.48 -0.64 -1.44
CA MET A 201 -7.74 -0.42 -0.19
C MET A 201 -8.48 -1.02 1.02
N GLY A 202 -9.80 -0.82 1.10
CA GLY A 202 -10.64 -1.39 2.15
C GLY A 202 -10.60 -2.91 2.17
N VAL A 203 -10.74 -3.54 1.00
CA VAL A 203 -10.63 -5.01 0.86
C VAL A 203 -9.27 -5.51 1.36
N LEU A 204 -8.17 -4.90 0.91
CA LEU A 204 -6.82 -5.31 1.28
C LEU A 204 -6.59 -5.15 2.79
N LEU A 205 -7.01 -4.03 3.38
CA LEU A 205 -6.89 -3.78 4.81
C LEU A 205 -7.71 -4.76 5.65
N THR A 206 -8.95 -5.08 5.25
CA THR A 206 -9.77 -6.08 5.94
C THR A 206 -9.13 -7.46 5.89
N ILE A 207 -8.68 -7.91 4.72
CA ILE A 207 -7.95 -9.18 4.59
C ILE A 207 -6.70 -9.15 5.47
N GLY A 208 -5.93 -8.07 5.41
CA GLY A 208 -4.70 -7.90 6.15
C GLY A 208 -4.89 -7.99 7.66
N VAL A 209 -5.91 -7.33 8.21
CA VAL A 209 -6.22 -7.39 9.64
C VAL A 209 -6.62 -8.79 10.07
N ILE A 210 -7.48 -9.48 9.29
CA ILE A 210 -7.91 -10.84 9.59
C ILE A 210 -6.71 -11.81 9.55
N VAL A 211 -5.90 -11.74 8.50
CA VAL A 211 -4.71 -12.60 8.34
C VAL A 211 -3.69 -12.33 9.45
N THR A 212 -3.51 -11.07 9.84
CA THR A 212 -2.64 -10.66 10.96
C THR A 212 -3.14 -11.20 12.29
N LEU A 213 -4.45 -11.13 12.54
CA LEU A 213 -5.08 -11.72 13.71
C LEU A 213 -4.83 -13.23 13.77
N LEU A 214 -5.06 -13.95 12.67
CA LEU A 214 -4.81 -15.39 12.59
C LEU A 214 -3.33 -15.72 12.84
N CYS A 215 -2.41 -15.03 12.20
CA CYS A 215 -0.98 -15.24 12.44
C CYS A 215 -0.59 -14.95 13.89
N THR A 216 -1.13 -13.89 14.49
CA THR A 216 -0.87 -13.55 15.89
C THR A 216 -1.44 -14.59 16.86
N LEU A 217 -2.56 -15.23 16.54
CA LEU A 217 -3.20 -16.21 17.42
C LEU A 217 -2.68 -17.64 17.24
N PHE A 218 -2.15 -18.00 16.07
CA PHE A 218 -1.65 -19.35 15.80
C PHE A 218 -0.12 -19.40 15.74
N VAL A 219 0.51 -18.50 14.99
CA VAL A 219 1.95 -18.55 14.74
C VAL A 219 2.73 -18.09 15.97
N LEU A 220 2.34 -16.97 16.60
CA LEU A 220 3.05 -16.47 17.78
C LEU A 220 3.07 -17.48 18.94
N PRO A 221 1.95 -18.10 19.37
CA PRO A 221 1.98 -19.17 20.37
C PRO A 221 2.87 -20.35 19.97
N SER A 222 2.83 -20.78 18.70
CA SER A 222 3.66 -21.89 18.23
C SER A 222 5.16 -21.57 18.33
N MET A 223 5.56 -20.34 17.99
CA MET A 223 6.94 -19.89 18.12
C MET A 223 7.38 -19.78 19.58
N LEU A 224 6.47 -19.37 20.48
CA LEU A 224 6.74 -19.28 21.91
C LEU A 224 6.91 -20.66 22.58
N VAL A 225 6.25 -21.70 22.07
CA VAL A 225 6.45 -23.09 22.54
C VAL A 225 7.85 -23.57 22.19
N VAL A 226 8.34 -23.26 20.99
CA VAL A 226 9.69 -23.64 20.52
C VAL A 226 10.77 -22.77 21.17
N MET A 227 10.48 -21.48 21.39
CA MET A 227 11.41 -20.52 21.97
C MET A 227 10.77 -19.81 23.17
N PRO A 228 10.72 -20.48 24.34
CA PRO A 228 10.09 -19.92 25.52
C PRO A 228 10.84 -18.67 26.01
N LEU A 229 10.08 -17.67 26.47
CA LEU A 229 10.64 -16.44 27.01
C LEU A 229 11.29 -16.69 28.37
N LYS A 230 12.41 -16.00 28.62
CA LYS A 230 13.07 -16.04 29.92
C LYS A 230 12.24 -15.20 30.90
N ARG A 231 11.68 -15.84 31.93
CA ARG A 231 10.87 -15.18 32.97
C ARG A 231 11.69 -14.07 33.63
N LYS A 232 11.12 -12.87 33.78
CA LYS A 232 11.60 -11.94 34.81
C LYS A 232 11.15 -12.50 36.15
N THR A 233 12.06 -13.16 36.86
CA THR A 233 11.85 -13.60 38.24
C THR A 233 11.73 -12.35 39.11
N GLY A 234 10.51 -11.93 39.44
CA GLY A 234 10.25 -10.78 40.29
C GLY A 234 8.78 -10.73 40.70
N GLU A 235 8.55 -10.84 42.01
CA GLU A 235 7.26 -10.83 42.72
C GLU A 235 6.43 -12.13 42.66
N SER A 236 6.93 -13.14 43.37
CA SER A 236 6.07 -14.01 44.14
C SER A 236 5.28 -13.17 45.16
N ARG A 237 4.07 -12.75 44.83
CA ARG A 237 3.11 -12.36 45.86
C ARG A 237 2.58 -13.64 46.52
N PRO A 238 2.78 -13.85 47.83
CA PRO A 238 2.13 -14.95 48.52
C PRO A 238 0.62 -14.71 48.44
N VAL A 239 -0.10 -15.70 47.92
CA VAL A 239 -1.55 -15.76 48.03
C VAL A 239 -1.83 -16.10 49.49
N SER A 240 -2.29 -15.11 50.26
CA SER A 240 -2.96 -15.30 51.55
C SER A 240 -4.43 -15.61 51.33
#